data_AF-A0A3M5UJ89-F1
#
_entry.id   AF-A0A3M5UJ89-F1
#
_cell.length_a   1.000
_cell.length_b   1.000
_cell.length_c   1.000
_cell.angle_alpha   90.00
_cell.angle_beta   90.00
_cell.angle_gamma   90.00
#
_symmetry.space_group_name_H-M   'P 1'
#
loop_
_entity.id
_entity.type
_entity.pdbx_description
1 polymer ?
#
loop_
_entity_poly.entity_id
_entity_poly.type
_entity_poly.pdbx_seq_one_letter_code
_entity_poly.pdbx_strand_id
1 'polypeptide(L)'
;MQNAPLLLQRGFSACPPPWTGHQRYDHSMNLIQRIDALLPQTQCGKCGHPGCKPYAEGIAKGEAINKCPPGGQETIAGLAQLLRLP
;
A
#
# COMPACT_ATOMS: atom_id res chain seq x y z
N MET A 1 23.64 -5.84 55.35
CA MET A 1 23.50 -6.95 54.37
C MET A 1 22.75 -6.37 53.16
N GLN A 2 23.32 -5.39 52.45
CA GLN A 2 23.94 -5.57 51.11
C GLN A 2 22.99 -6.32 50.16
N ASN A 3 21.81 -5.76 49.86
CA ASN A 3 21.54 -4.83 48.75
C ASN A 3 22.03 -5.33 47.37
N ALA A 4 21.12 -5.99 46.68
CA ALA A 4 20.81 -6.03 45.24
C ALA A 4 21.92 -6.25 44.17
N PRO A 5 21.60 -7.03 43.11
CA PRO A 5 22.54 -7.84 42.34
C PRO A 5 23.34 -7.10 41.26
N LEU A 6 24.52 -7.67 40.97
CA LEU A 6 25.32 -7.49 39.76
C LEU A 6 24.47 -7.79 38.51
N LEU A 7 24.07 -6.76 37.76
CA LEU A 7 23.77 -6.83 36.32
C LEU A 7 23.71 -5.41 35.74
N LEU A 8 24.83 -4.68 35.86
CA LEU A 8 25.04 -3.39 35.20
C LEU A 8 26.28 -3.48 34.31
N GLN A 9 26.17 -4.12 33.14
CA GLN A 9 27.15 -4.03 32.05
C GLN A 9 26.37 -4.09 30.72
N ARG A 10 25.70 -2.99 30.36
CA ARG A 10 26.15 -2.07 29.28
C ARG A 10 26.36 -2.78 27.93
N GLY A 11 25.27 -2.88 27.17
CA GLY A 11 25.26 -3.33 25.78
C GLY A 11 23.98 -2.93 25.04
N PHE A 12 23.45 -1.73 25.30
CA PHE A 12 22.37 -1.16 24.48
C PHE A 12 22.99 -0.64 23.18
N SER A 13 23.23 -1.56 22.25
CA SER A 13 23.41 -1.23 20.84
C SER A 13 22.15 -0.47 20.41
N ALA A 14 22.34 0.77 19.99
CA ALA A 14 21.28 1.72 19.70
C ALA A 14 20.41 1.21 18.53
N CYS A 15 19.24 0.65 18.85
CA CYS A 15 18.11 0.68 17.93
C CYS A 15 17.54 2.11 17.97
N PRO A 16 17.67 2.90 16.90
CA PRO A 16 17.07 4.23 16.88
C PRO A 16 15.53 4.09 16.95
N PRO A 17 14.84 5.06 17.56
CA PRO A 17 13.38 5.05 17.65
C PRO A 17 12.73 5.16 16.26
N PRO A 18 11.49 4.66 16.09
CA PRO A 18 10.84 4.46 14.79
C PRO A 18 10.51 5.74 13.98
N TRP A 19 10.94 6.93 14.43
CA TRP A 19 10.59 8.21 13.83
C TRP A 19 11.80 9.03 13.34
N THR A 20 12.99 8.44 13.26
CA THR A 20 14.16 9.09 12.64
C THR A 20 14.19 8.80 11.14
N GLY A 21 13.28 9.43 10.38
CA GLY A 21 13.22 9.28 8.93
C GLY A 21 12.14 10.14 8.27
N HIS A 22 12.44 11.40 7.97
CA HIS A 22 11.60 12.24 7.11
C HIS A 22 11.73 11.80 5.64
N GLN A 23 10.73 11.00 5.21
CA GLN A 23 10.22 10.74 3.84
C GLN A 23 11.20 10.11 2.82
N ARG A 24 10.86 9.00 2.13
CA ARG A 24 9.77 8.88 1.14
C ARG A 24 9.24 7.44 1.02
N TYR A 25 8.28 7.03 1.86
CA TYR A 25 7.43 5.87 1.57
C TYR A 25 5.96 6.26 1.76
N ASP A 26 5.53 7.27 1.01
CA ASP A 26 4.15 7.80 1.10
C ASP A 26 3.47 7.88 -0.27
N HIS A 27 4.20 7.97 -1.38
CA HIS A 27 3.58 8.19 -2.68
C HIS A 27 2.99 6.93 -3.33
N SER A 28 3.65 5.76 -3.18
CA SER A 28 3.21 4.53 -3.87
C SER A 28 2.15 3.76 -3.09
N MET A 29 2.24 3.70 -1.76
CA MET A 29 1.26 2.98 -0.92
C MET A 29 -0.10 3.68 -0.97
N ASN A 30 -0.10 5.02 -0.99
CA ASN A 30 -1.30 5.83 -1.08
C ASN A 30 -1.99 5.68 -2.45
N LEU A 31 -1.25 5.63 -3.56
CA LEU A 31 -1.82 5.44 -4.90
C LEU A 31 -2.58 4.11 -5.01
N ILE A 32 -1.97 3.00 -4.57
CA ILE A 32 -2.59 1.68 -4.59
C ILE A 32 -3.87 1.67 -3.75
N GLN A 33 -3.85 2.26 -2.56
CA GLN A 33 -5.05 2.38 -1.73
C GLN A 33 -6.15 3.25 -2.36
N ARG A 34 -5.79 4.32 -3.07
CA ARG A 34 -6.76 5.16 -3.79
C ARG A 34 -7.40 4.41 -4.96
N ILE A 35 -6.60 3.64 -5.69
CA ILE A 35 -7.10 2.76 -6.76
C ILE A 35 -8.01 1.67 -6.17
N ASP A 36 -7.59 1.02 -5.09
CA ASP A 36 -8.36 -0.01 -4.38
C ASP A 36 -9.70 0.54 -3.85
N ALA A 37 -9.72 1.77 -3.36
CA ALA A 37 -10.95 2.45 -2.91
C ALA A 37 -11.91 2.82 -4.06
N LEU A 38 -11.39 3.04 -5.28
CA LEU A 38 -12.20 3.28 -6.48
C LEU A 38 -12.77 1.99 -7.09
N LEU A 39 -12.14 0.85 -6.81
CA LEU A 39 -12.65 -0.44 -7.24
C LEU A 39 -13.89 -0.82 -6.42
N PRO A 40 -14.82 -1.60 -7.00
CA PRO A 40 -16.06 -1.98 -6.31
C PRO A 40 -15.85 -2.91 -5.10
N GLN A 41 -14.61 -3.23 -4.71
CA GLN A 41 -14.24 -4.08 -3.56
C GLN A 41 -14.95 -5.45 -3.50
N THR A 42 -15.56 -5.90 -4.61
CA THR A 42 -16.32 -7.16 -4.70
C THR A 42 -15.45 -8.40 -4.70
N GLN A 43 -14.12 -8.23 -4.78
CA GLN A 43 -13.13 -9.32 -4.87
C GLN A 43 -13.50 -10.37 -5.93
N CYS A 44 -14.13 -9.93 -7.02
CA CYS A 44 -14.76 -10.82 -8.00
C CYS A 44 -13.77 -11.70 -8.81
N GLY A 45 -12.49 -11.35 -8.84
CA GLY A 45 -11.43 -12.11 -9.52
C GLY A 45 -11.53 -12.19 -11.06
N LYS A 46 -12.57 -11.62 -11.67
CA LYS A 46 -12.85 -11.74 -13.12
C LYS A 46 -11.86 -11.00 -14.02
N CYS A 47 -11.04 -10.12 -13.45
CA CYS A 47 -9.98 -9.40 -14.17
C CYS A 47 -8.66 -10.19 -14.28
N GLY A 48 -8.62 -11.44 -13.83
CA GLY A 48 -7.43 -12.30 -13.85
C GLY A 48 -6.48 -12.07 -12.67
N HIS A 49 -6.88 -11.26 -11.69
CA HIS A 49 -6.16 -11.05 -10.43
C HIS A 49 -6.93 -11.70 -9.27
N PRO A 50 -6.23 -12.20 -8.23
CA PRO A 50 -6.89 -12.85 -7.08
C PRO A 50 -7.67 -11.87 -6.17
N GLY A 51 -7.69 -10.57 -6.49
CA GLY A 51 -8.45 -9.55 -5.75
C GLY A 51 -8.28 -8.14 -6.30
N CYS A 52 -8.95 -7.17 -5.67
CA CYS A 52 -8.87 -5.75 -6.04
C CYS A 52 -7.49 -5.14 -5.70
N LYS A 53 -6.90 -5.48 -4.55
CA LYS A 53 -5.55 -5.06 -4.15
C LYS A 53 -4.45 -5.39 -5.17
N PRO A 54 -4.25 -6.66 -5.56
CA PRO A 54 -3.19 -7.00 -6.51
C PRO A 54 -3.45 -6.39 -7.90
N TYR A 55 -4.71 -6.19 -8.27
CA TYR A 55 -5.06 -5.44 -9.49
C TYR A 55 -4.68 -3.96 -9.38
N ALA A 56 -4.91 -3.32 -8.23
CA ALA A 56 -4.50 -1.95 -7.96
C ALA A 56 -2.97 -1.78 -7.99
N GLU A 57 -2.23 -2.77 -7.50
CA GLU A 57 -0.77 -2.83 -7.61
C GLU A 57 -0.31 -2.96 -9.07
N GLY A 58 -0.99 -3.78 -9.87
CA GLY A 58 -0.74 -3.89 -11.31
C GLY A 58 -0.96 -2.56 -12.03
N ILE A 59 -2.06 -1.88 -11.75
CA ILE A 59 -2.36 -0.56 -12.31
C ILE A 59 -1.30 0.47 -11.90
N ALA A 60 -0.86 0.48 -10.64
CA ALA A 60 0.21 1.36 -10.18
C ALA A 60 1.56 1.08 -10.88
N LYS A 61 1.77 -0.14 -11.39
CA LYS A 61 2.93 -0.54 -12.21
C LYS A 61 2.76 -0.23 -13.70
N GLY A 62 1.62 0.31 -14.12
CA GLY A 62 1.31 0.64 -15.53
C GLY A 62 0.49 -0.42 -16.27
N GLU A 63 -0.21 -1.31 -15.56
CA GLU A 63 -1.14 -2.25 -16.19
C GLU A 63 -2.43 -1.55 -16.67
N ALA A 64 -3.13 -2.18 -17.61
CA ALA A 64 -4.38 -1.67 -18.16
C ALA A 64 -5.53 -1.63 -17.13
N ILE A 65 -6.18 -0.47 -17.02
CA ILE A 65 -7.29 -0.20 -16.07
C ILE A 65 -8.66 -0.75 -16.52
N ASN A 66 -8.78 -1.23 -17.76
CA ASN A 66 -10.04 -1.64 -18.41
C ASN A 66 -10.41 -3.12 -18.23
N LYS A 67 -9.71 -3.86 -17.36
CA LYS A 67 -9.92 -5.30 -17.17
C LYS A 67 -11.02 -5.66 -16.18
N CYS A 68 -11.67 -4.69 -15.55
CA CYS A 68 -12.67 -4.95 -14.50
C CYS A 68 -14.11 -4.91 -15.07
N PRO A 69 -14.71 -6.05 -15.45
CA PRO A 69 -16.07 -6.08 -15.99
C PRO A 69 -17.16 -5.53 -15.04
N PRO A 70 -17.14 -5.77 -13.72
CA PRO A 70 -18.18 -5.22 -12.83
C PRO A 70 -18.00 -3.74 -12.50
N GLY A 71 -16.79 -3.18 -12.67
CA GLY A 71 -16.54 -1.76 -12.47
C GLY A 71 -16.86 -0.91 -13.71
N GLY A 72 -16.83 -1.53 -14.89
CA GLY A 72 -17.23 -0.90 -16.14
C GLY A 72 -16.53 0.44 -16.41
N GLN A 73 -17.24 1.32 -17.13
CA GLN A 73 -16.73 2.63 -17.52
C GLN A 73 -16.52 3.58 -16.32
N GLU A 74 -17.34 3.49 -15.28
CA GLU A 74 -17.26 4.38 -14.12
C GLU A 74 -15.94 4.20 -13.35
N THR A 75 -15.54 2.96 -13.08
CA THR A 75 -14.24 2.70 -12.44
C THR A 75 -13.09 3.11 -13.36
N ILE A 76 -13.18 2.85 -14.66
CA ILE A 76 -12.14 3.25 -15.63
C ILE A 76 -11.97 4.77 -15.67
N ALA A 77 -13.06 5.53 -15.71
CA ALA A 77 -13.04 6.98 -15.71
C ALA A 77 -12.41 7.54 -14.42
N GLY A 78 -12.76 7.00 -13.25
CA GLY A 78 -12.15 7.40 -11.98
C GLY A 78 -10.65 7.10 -11.93
N LEU A 79 -10.23 5.94 -12.44
CA LEU A 79 -8.82 5.55 -12.51
C LEU A 79 -8.02 6.40 -13.51
N ALA A 80 -8.58 6.69 -14.69
CA ALA A 80 -7.97 7.55 -15.69
C ALA A 80 -7.77 8.97 -15.17
N GLN A 81 -8.75 9.52 -14.45
CA GLN A 81 -8.63 10.82 -13.78
C GLN A 81 -7.55 10.80 -12.68
N LEU A 82 -7.48 9.74 -11.88
CA LEU A 82 -6.51 9.60 -10.80
C LEU A 82 -5.07 9.51 -11.33
N LEU A 83 -4.87 8.74 -12.40
CA LEU A 83 -3.57 8.52 -13.04
C LEU A 83 -3.22 9.60 -14.08
N ARG A 84 -4.15 10.53 -14.36
CA ARG A 84 -4.04 11.55 -15.41
C ARG A 84 -3.62 10.97 -16.76
N LEU A 85 -4.24 9.85 -17.14
CA LEU A 85 -4.09 9.26 -18.47
C LEU A 85 -4.90 10.11 -19.48
N PRO A 86 -4.30 10.55 -20.60
CA PRO A 86 -4.97 11.38 -21.61
C PRO A 86 -6.03 10.63 -22.41
#